data_AF-G5KGG1-F1
#
_entry.id   AF-G5KGG1-F1
#
_cell.length_a   1.000
_cell.length_b   1.000
_cell.length_c   1.000
_cell.angle_alpha   90.00
_cell.angle_beta   90.00
_cell.angle_gamma   90.00
#
_symmetry.space_group_name_H-M   'P 1'
#
loop_
_entity.id
_entity.type
_entity.pdbx_description
1 polymer ?
#
loop_
_entity_poly.entity_id
_entity_poly.type
_entity_poly.pdbx_seq_one_letter_code
_entity_poly.pdbx_strand_id
1 'polypeptide(L)'
;MNKIERTIKITIATLVAIVIASYLHLNNASSAGIIAILSVLETKQSTLKVALQRLLAFILAFSIASLLFSYFGYTLIVFGIFLLIYIPFAYQFNLETGVAPITVLVTHIYGIKQVSLDLIGNEFLLFFIGVSAALCCNTYMSSFEKEIQEKHIDVEQYLKQFFFILNLS
;
A
#
# COMPACT_ATOMS: atom_id res chain seq x y z
N MET A 1 -7.32 -0.67 -16.50
CA MET A 1 -8.07 -1.24 -15.36
C MET A 1 -9.41 -0.54 -15.26
N ASN A 2 -10.51 -1.28 -15.11
CA ASN A 2 -11.83 -0.65 -14.94
C ASN A 2 -11.91 0.02 -13.57
N LYS A 3 -12.57 1.18 -13.46
CA LYS A 3 -12.63 1.95 -12.20
C LYS A 3 -13.19 1.12 -11.04
N ILE A 4 -14.23 0.32 -11.30
CA ILE A 4 -14.90 -0.54 -10.30
C ILE A 4 -13.95 -1.63 -9.79
N GLU A 5 -13.24 -2.27 -10.70
CA GLU A 5 -12.32 -3.36 -10.42
C GLU A 5 -11.10 -2.88 -9.61
N ARG A 6 -10.59 -1.68 -9.92
CA ARG A 6 -9.61 -0.99 -9.07
C ARG A 6 -10.15 -0.74 -7.66
N THR A 7 -11.38 -0.24 -7.53
CA THR A 7 -12.02 -0.01 -6.23
C THR A 7 -12.13 -1.29 -5.43
N ILE A 8 -12.55 -2.40 -6.05
CA ILE A 8 -12.63 -3.71 -5.38
C ILE A 8 -11.25 -4.18 -4.90
N LYS A 9 -10.22 -4.12 -5.75
CA LYS A 9 -8.84 -4.48 -5.38
C LYS A 9 -8.36 -3.70 -4.16
N ILE A 10 -8.56 -2.38 -4.17
CA ILE A 10 -8.19 -1.47 -3.08
C ILE A 10 -8.93 -1.86 -1.79
N THR A 11 -10.26 -1.97 -1.85
CA THR A 11 -11.08 -2.28 -0.67
C THR A 11 -10.69 -3.62 -0.05
N ILE A 12 -10.52 -4.67 -0.85
CA ILE A 12 -10.13 -5.99 -0.36
C ILE A 12 -8.74 -5.95 0.27
N ALA A 13 -7.74 -5.37 -0.42
CA ALA A 13 -6.38 -5.27 0.11
C ALA A 13 -6.34 -4.54 1.46
N THR A 14 -7.14 -3.48 1.59
CA THR A 14 -7.26 -2.68 2.81
C THR A 14 -7.85 -3.46 3.96
N LEU A 15 -9.01 -4.08 3.74
CA LEU A 15 -9.71 -4.85 4.76
C LEU A 15 -8.85 -6.02 5.22
N VAL A 16 -8.24 -6.74 4.28
CA VAL A 16 -7.34 -7.86 4.58
C VAL A 16 -6.13 -7.38 5.40
N ALA A 17 -5.50 -6.27 5.02
CA ALA A 17 -4.38 -5.71 5.77
C ALA A 17 -4.77 -5.34 7.21
N ILE A 18 -5.91 -4.68 7.40
CA ILE A 18 -6.42 -4.29 8.73
C ILE A 18 -6.73 -5.53 9.56
N VAL A 19 -7.41 -6.53 9.00
CA VAL A 19 -7.77 -7.77 9.70
C VAL A 19 -6.52 -8.53 10.13
N ILE A 20 -5.54 -8.70 9.24
CA ILE A 20 -4.27 -9.37 9.55
C ILE A 20 -3.52 -8.62 10.65
N ALA A 21 -3.38 -7.29 10.53
CA ALA A 21 -2.69 -6.49 11.55
C ALA A 21 -3.40 -6.53 12.91
N SER A 22 -4.74 -6.51 12.90
CA SER A 22 -5.55 -6.60 14.12
C SER A 22 -5.42 -7.98 14.78
N TYR A 23 -5.41 -9.04 13.98
CA TYR A 23 -5.24 -10.42 14.47
C TYR A 23 -3.85 -10.64 15.08
N LEU A 24 -2.82 -9.99 14.54
CA LEU A 24 -1.47 -9.98 15.11
C LEU A 24 -1.31 -9.01 16.30
N HIS A 25 -2.41 -8.38 16.74
CA HIS A 25 -2.42 -7.41 17.84
C HIS A 25 -1.43 -6.24 17.66
N LEU A 26 -1.20 -5.84 16.41
CA LEU A 26 -0.35 -4.68 16.12
C LEU A 26 -1.06 -3.39 16.52
N ASN A 27 -0.29 -2.46 17.07
CA ASN A 27 -0.80 -1.14 17.42
C ASN A 27 -1.09 -0.37 16.13
N ASN A 28 -2.24 0.30 16.06
CA ASN A 28 -2.65 1.12 14.91
C ASN A 28 -2.79 0.35 13.58
N ALA A 29 -3.54 -0.76 13.61
CA ALA A 29 -3.87 -1.59 12.43
C ALA A 29 -4.43 -0.80 11.23
N SER A 30 -5.09 0.34 11.47
CA SER A 30 -5.57 1.26 10.42
C SER A 30 -4.46 1.74 9.47
N SER A 31 -3.23 1.92 9.98
CA SER A 31 -2.08 2.31 9.16
C SER A 31 -1.71 1.24 8.13
N ALA A 32 -1.83 -0.05 8.46
CA ALA A 32 -1.63 -1.13 7.48
C ALA A 32 -2.66 -1.02 6.33
N GLY A 33 -3.91 -0.67 6.66
CA GLY A 33 -4.95 -0.39 5.67
C GLY A 33 -4.62 0.81 4.77
N ILE A 34 -4.23 1.95 5.34
CA ILE A 34 -3.83 3.15 4.57
C ILE A 34 -2.67 2.82 3.63
N ILE A 35 -1.67 2.09 4.12
CA ILE A 35 -0.53 1.64 3.31
C ILE A 35 -0.99 0.73 2.19
N ALA A 36 -1.91 -0.21 2.45
CA ALA A 36 -2.47 -1.07 1.41
C ALA A 36 -3.19 -0.26 0.32
N ILE A 37 -4.11 0.66 0.69
CA ILE A 37 -4.82 1.53 -0.27
C ILE A 37 -3.82 2.26 -1.18
N LEU A 38 -2.81 2.89 -0.57
CA LEU A 38 -1.81 3.67 -1.29
C LEU A 38 -0.84 2.78 -2.08
N SER A 39 -0.77 1.47 -1.82
CA SER A 39 0.15 0.52 -2.48
C SER A 39 -0.49 -0.24 -3.66
N VAL A 40 -1.82 -0.28 -3.76
CA VAL A 40 -2.49 -0.95 -4.88
C VAL A 40 -2.31 -0.11 -6.16
N LEU A 41 -1.43 -0.59 -7.04
CA LEU A 41 -1.12 0.00 -8.35
C LEU A 41 -1.61 -0.90 -9.48
N GLU A 42 -1.52 -0.43 -10.73
CA GLU A 42 -2.08 -1.14 -11.88
C GLU A 42 -1.36 -2.44 -12.24
N THR A 43 -0.05 -2.55 -11.95
CA THR A 43 0.74 -3.73 -12.33
C THR A 43 1.61 -4.23 -11.18
N LYS A 44 1.82 -5.55 -11.10
CA LYS A 44 2.70 -6.16 -10.09
C LYS A 44 4.10 -5.54 -10.09
N GLN A 45 4.67 -5.31 -11.26
CA GLN A 45 6.02 -4.74 -11.40
C GLN A 45 6.09 -3.30 -10.85
N SER A 46 5.07 -2.48 -11.13
CA SER A 46 4.99 -1.14 -10.54
C SER A 46 4.80 -1.19 -9.03
N THR A 47 3.94 -2.09 -8.52
CA THR A 47 3.76 -2.28 -7.08
C THR A 47 5.07 -2.67 -6.39
N LEU A 48 5.85 -3.59 -6.97
CA LEU A 48 7.13 -4.01 -6.40
C LEU A 48 8.17 -2.88 -6.40
N LYS A 49 8.28 -2.12 -7.50
CA LYS A 49 9.19 -0.97 -7.58
C LYS A 49 8.85 0.08 -6.50
N VAL A 50 7.57 0.39 -6.34
CA VAL A 50 7.10 1.35 -5.33
C VAL A 50 7.29 0.79 -3.92
N ALA A 51 7.08 -0.50 -3.69
CA ALA A 51 7.35 -1.13 -2.40
C ALA A 51 8.82 -0.96 -1.96
N LEU A 52 9.76 -1.13 -2.89
CA LEU A 52 11.19 -0.92 -2.62
C LEU A 52 11.52 0.55 -2.30
N GLN A 53 10.98 1.50 -3.08
CA GLN A 53 11.14 2.92 -2.78
C GLN A 53 10.59 3.26 -1.38
N ARG A 54 9.44 2.69 -1.02
CA ARG A 54 8.82 2.90 0.30
C ARG A 54 9.63 2.26 1.43
N LEU A 55 10.26 1.13 1.19
CA LEU A 55 11.15 0.50 2.18
C LEU A 55 12.37 1.40 2.46
N LEU A 56 12.99 1.97 1.43
CA LEU A 56 14.09 2.92 1.59
C LEU A 56 13.61 4.22 2.27
N ALA A 57 12.41 4.70 1.91
CA ALA A 57 11.79 5.85 2.56
C ALA A 57 11.50 5.59 4.04
N PHE A 58 11.06 4.37 4.40
CA PHE A 58 10.86 3.94 5.78
C PHE A 58 12.16 4.07 6.58
N ILE A 59 13.25 3.48 6.07
CA ILE A 59 14.55 3.50 6.73
C ILE A 59 15.03 4.96 6.92
N LEU A 60 14.92 5.77 5.87
CA LEU A 60 15.32 7.19 5.91
C LEU A 60 14.48 7.99 6.92
N ALA A 61 13.15 7.91 6.84
CA ALA A 61 12.24 8.64 7.70
C ALA A 61 12.42 8.25 9.17
N PHE A 62 12.49 6.95 9.46
CA PHE A 62 12.63 6.46 10.84
C PHE A 62 13.99 6.80 11.43
N SER A 63 15.05 6.83 10.62
CA SER A 63 16.38 7.29 11.07
C SER A 63 16.32 8.78 11.49
N ILE A 64 15.74 9.64 10.65
CA ILE A 64 15.61 11.08 10.93
C ILE A 64 14.68 11.32 12.13
N ALA A 65 13.51 10.66 12.15
CA ALA A 65 12.53 10.81 13.22
C ALA A 65 13.08 10.32 14.57
N SER A 66 13.76 9.16 14.59
CA SER A 66 14.38 8.62 15.80
C SER A 66 15.41 9.59 16.37
N LEU A 67 16.26 10.20 15.54
CA LEU A 67 17.22 11.21 15.99
C LEU A 67 16.49 12.45 16.53
N LEU A 68 15.62 13.06 15.73
CA LEU A 68 14.97 14.32 16.12
C LEU A 68 14.10 14.19 17.37
N PHE A 69 13.27 13.15 17.46
CA PHE A 69 12.38 12.99 18.61
C PHE A 69 13.11 12.59 19.88
N SER A 70 14.22 11.83 19.77
CA SER A 70 15.01 11.47 20.95
C SER A 70 15.77 12.68 21.54
N TYR A 71 16.27 13.58 20.69
CA TYR A 71 17.03 14.75 21.15
C TYR A 71 16.19 15.98 21.46
N PHE A 72 15.13 16.25 20.68
CA PHE A 72 14.34 17.48 20.78
C PHE A 72 12.91 17.26 21.30
N GLY A 73 12.49 16.00 21.50
CA GLY A 73 11.18 15.63 22.03
C GLY A 73 10.05 15.60 20.97
N TYR A 74 8.84 15.33 21.45
CA TYR A 74 7.65 15.04 20.62
C TYR A 74 6.69 16.23 20.58
N THR A 75 7.14 17.33 19.97
CA THR A 75 6.31 18.54 19.76
C THR A 75 5.96 18.71 18.28
N LEU A 76 4.89 19.45 18.00
CA LEU A 76 4.48 19.76 16.63
C LEU A 76 5.59 20.48 15.84
N ILE A 77 6.38 21.33 16.51
CA ILE A 77 7.51 22.05 15.91
C ILE A 77 8.59 21.05 15.46
N VAL A 78 8.95 20.09 16.32
CA VAL A 78 9.96 19.05 15.97
C VAL A 78 9.44 18.15 14.85
N PHE A 79 8.14 17.81 14.84
CA PHE A 79 7.53 17.10 13.72
C PHE A 79 7.58 17.92 12.42
N GLY A 80 7.36 19.23 12.48
CA GLY A 80 7.54 20.14 11.34
C GLY A 80 8.98 20.16 10.82
N ILE A 81 9.98 20.20 11.72
CA ILE A 81 11.40 20.10 11.37
C ILE A 81 11.70 18.74 10.73
N PHE A 82 11.15 17.65 11.27
CA PHE A 82 11.24 16.33 10.66
C PHE A 82 10.75 16.36 9.22
N LEU A 83 9.58 16.93 8.93
CA LEU A 83 9.06 17.02 7.56
C LEU A 83 9.95 17.87 6.65
N LEU A 84 10.43 19.02 7.15
CA LEU A 84 11.34 19.90 6.40
C LEU A 84 12.65 19.23 6.02
N ILE A 85 13.11 18.26 6.80
CA ILE A 85 14.32 17.48 6.50
C ILE A 85 13.97 16.27 5.62
N TYR A 86 13.03 15.43 6.08
CA TYR A 86 12.68 14.17 5.43
C TYR A 86 12.20 14.36 3.99
N ILE A 87 11.32 15.33 3.73
CA ILE A 87 10.71 15.49 2.40
C ILE A 87 11.78 15.81 1.33
N PRO A 88 12.64 16.83 1.48
CA PRO A 88 13.72 17.09 0.52
C PRO A 88 14.64 15.89 0.29
N PHE A 89 15.04 15.19 1.36
CA PHE A 89 15.88 13.99 1.20
C PHE A 89 15.14 12.89 0.44
N ALA A 90 13.85 12.66 0.73
CA ALA A 90 13.05 11.68 0.00
C ALA A 90 12.99 12.01 -1.51
N TYR A 91 12.81 13.28 -1.89
CA TYR A 91 12.86 13.69 -3.30
C TYR A 91 14.26 13.52 -3.91
N GLN A 92 15.33 13.88 -3.20
CA GLN A 92 16.70 13.73 -3.68
C GLN A 92 17.05 12.26 -3.99
N PHE A 93 16.50 11.32 -3.22
CA PHE A 93 16.71 9.88 -3.42
C PHE A 93 15.65 9.20 -4.32
N ASN A 94 14.72 9.95 -4.93
CA ASN A 94 13.60 9.43 -5.73
C ASN A 94 12.70 8.44 -4.93
N LEU A 95 12.39 8.80 -3.69
CA LEU A 95 11.59 8.05 -2.73
C LEU A 95 10.25 8.74 -2.43
N GLU A 96 9.79 9.64 -3.30
CA GLU A 96 8.59 10.46 -3.13
C GLU A 96 7.32 9.63 -2.92
N THR A 97 7.29 8.41 -3.47
CA THR A 97 6.17 7.46 -3.30
C THR A 97 6.01 6.96 -1.86
N GLY A 98 7.02 7.15 -1.01
CA GLY A 98 7.03 6.86 0.41
C GLY A 98 6.69 8.04 1.32
N VAL A 99 6.71 9.29 0.83
CA VAL A 99 6.53 10.47 1.68
C VAL A 99 5.24 10.38 2.51
N ALA A 100 4.09 10.24 1.86
CA ALA A 100 2.81 10.15 2.56
C ALA A 100 2.66 8.88 3.44
N PRO A 101 2.77 7.64 2.92
CA PRO A 101 2.49 6.44 3.70
C PRO A 101 3.47 6.23 4.87
N ILE A 102 4.74 6.61 4.71
CA ILE A 102 5.72 6.46 5.79
C ILE A 102 5.54 7.56 6.84
N THR A 103 5.14 8.77 6.45
CA THR A 103 4.81 9.82 7.42
C THR A 103 3.66 9.41 8.33
N VAL A 104 2.66 8.67 7.83
CA VAL A 104 1.57 8.13 8.66
C VAL A 104 2.12 7.23 9.79
N LEU A 105 3.10 6.38 9.50
CA LEU A 105 3.75 5.55 10.54
C LEU A 105 4.54 6.40 11.54
N VAL A 106 5.28 7.41 11.06
CA VAL A 106 5.98 8.36 11.94
C VAL A 106 5.00 9.15 12.82
N THR A 107 3.80 9.48 12.33
CA THR A 107 2.78 10.16 13.15
C THR A 107 2.28 9.30 14.30
N HIS A 108 2.31 7.97 14.17
CA HIS A 108 1.96 7.08 15.27
C HIS A 108 3.00 7.16 16.40
N ILE A 109 4.29 7.15 16.05
CA ILE A 109 5.41 7.38 16.98
C ILE A 109 5.28 8.74 17.66
N TYR A 110 5.01 9.79 16.88
CA TYR A 110 4.76 11.13 17.38
C TYR A 110 3.59 11.18 18.38
N GLY A 111 2.48 10.49 18.07
CA GLY A 111 1.29 10.44 18.91
C GLY A 111 1.51 9.67 20.22
N ILE A 112 2.23 8.55 20.19
CA ILE A 112 2.59 7.77 21.38
C ILE A 112 3.67 8.46 22.21
N LYS A 113 4.45 9.39 21.61
CA LYS A 113 5.55 10.13 22.23
C LYS A 113 6.68 9.22 22.74
N GLN A 114 6.96 8.16 21.99
CA GLN A 114 8.00 7.20 22.33
C GLN A 114 8.66 6.67 21.06
N VAL A 115 9.97 6.50 21.08
CA VAL A 115 10.76 5.77 20.08
C VAL A 115 11.40 4.61 20.81
N SER A 116 11.04 3.38 20.43
CA SER A 116 11.64 2.14 20.91
C SER A 116 11.78 1.16 19.76
N LEU A 117 12.71 0.20 19.88
CA LEU A 117 12.88 -0.84 18.87
C LEU A 117 11.59 -1.65 18.67
N ASP A 118 10.83 -1.90 19.74
CA ASP A 118 9.55 -2.60 19.68
C ASP A 118 8.52 -1.83 18.84
N LEU A 119 8.44 -0.50 19.03
CA LEU A 119 7.52 0.33 18.26
C LEU A 119 7.95 0.42 16.80
N ILE A 120 9.25 0.55 16.52
CA ILE A 120 9.76 0.53 15.15
C ILE A 120 9.45 -0.82 14.47
N GLY A 121 9.58 -1.93 15.20
CA GLY A 121 9.17 -3.25 14.76
C GLY A 121 7.68 -3.33 14.43
N ASN A 122 6.82 -2.76 15.28
CA ASN A 122 5.39 -2.66 15.03
C ASN A 122 5.10 -1.91 13.72
N GLU A 123 5.69 -0.72 13.53
CA GLU A 123 5.48 0.06 12.30
C GLU A 123 5.99 -0.65 11.05
N PHE A 124 7.12 -1.35 11.17
CA PHE A 124 7.65 -2.17 10.08
C PHE A 124 6.70 -3.31 9.70
N LEU A 125 6.09 -3.98 10.68
CA LEU A 125 5.10 -5.03 10.43
C LEU A 125 3.83 -4.48 9.78
N LEU A 126 3.31 -3.34 10.23
CA LEU A 126 2.17 -2.66 9.59
C LEU A 126 2.47 -2.34 8.12
N PHE A 127 3.66 -1.79 7.86
CA PHE A 127 4.14 -1.53 6.51
C PHE A 127 4.20 -2.81 5.67
N PHE A 128 4.81 -3.86 6.20
CA PHE A 128 4.98 -5.13 5.51
C PHE A 128 3.62 -5.78 5.19
N ILE A 129 2.69 -5.78 6.13
CA ILE A 129 1.32 -6.31 5.93
C ILE A 129 0.58 -5.50 4.86
N GLY A 130 0.63 -4.16 4.92
CA GLY A 130 -0.05 -3.32 3.93
C GLY A 130 0.49 -3.51 2.51
N VAL A 131 1.82 -3.56 2.36
CA VAL A 131 2.48 -3.78 1.06
C VAL A 131 2.23 -5.18 0.53
N SER A 132 2.33 -6.20 1.38
CA SER A 132 2.09 -7.59 0.98
C SER A 132 0.64 -7.83 0.58
N ALA A 133 -0.34 -7.29 1.31
CA ALA A 133 -1.75 -7.37 0.94
C ALA A 133 -2.01 -6.72 -0.43
N ALA A 134 -1.43 -5.55 -0.70
CA ALA A 134 -1.54 -4.89 -1.99
C ALA A 134 -0.90 -5.70 -3.13
N LEU A 135 0.29 -6.29 -2.90
CA LEU A 135 0.94 -7.17 -3.87
C LEU A 135 0.11 -8.42 -4.17
N CYS A 136 -0.38 -9.10 -3.14
CA CYS A 136 -1.21 -10.30 -3.26
C CYS A 136 -2.50 -10.02 -4.04
N CYS A 137 -3.22 -8.95 -3.70
CA CYS A 137 -4.41 -8.54 -4.43
C CYS A 137 -4.11 -8.21 -5.89
N ASN A 138 -2.99 -7.54 -6.17
CA ASN A 138 -2.63 -7.20 -7.55
C ASN A 138 -2.29 -8.44 -8.38
N THR A 139 -1.67 -9.47 -7.77
CA THR A 139 -1.39 -10.74 -8.44
C THR A 139 -2.62 -11.60 -8.67
N TYR A 140 -3.45 -11.79 -7.65
CA TYR A 140 -4.59 -12.72 -7.72
C TYR A 140 -5.65 -12.22 -8.70
N MET A 141 -5.99 -10.93 -8.60
CA MET A 141 -7.07 -10.37 -9.40
C MET A 141 -6.66 -10.20 -10.87
N SER A 142 -5.38 -9.94 -11.18
CA SER A 142 -4.90 -9.96 -12.58
C SER A 142 -5.07 -11.34 -13.23
N SER A 143 -4.98 -12.43 -12.45
CA SER A 143 -5.28 -13.78 -12.93
C SER A 143 -6.78 -13.99 -13.13
N PHE A 144 -7.60 -13.49 -12.21
CA PHE A 144 -9.06 -13.64 -12.24
C PHE A 144 -9.71 -12.83 -13.39
N GLU A 145 -9.18 -11.63 -13.68
CA GLU A 145 -9.62 -10.82 -14.82
C GLU A 145 -9.41 -11.52 -16.17
N LYS A 146 -8.29 -12.23 -16.34
CA LYS A 146 -8.01 -12.99 -17.56
C LYS A 146 -9.02 -14.11 -17.76
N GLU A 147 -9.33 -14.86 -16.70
CA GLU A 147 -10.33 -15.94 -16.76
C GLU A 147 -11.74 -15.40 -17.07
N ILE A 148 -12.12 -14.26 -16.50
CA ILE A 148 -13.39 -13.60 -16.80
C ILE A 148 -13.45 -13.12 -18.26
N GLN A 149 -12.37 -12.51 -18.77
CA GLN A 149 -12.31 -12.08 -20.17
C GLN A 149 -12.39 -13.25 -21.15
N GLU A 150 -11.69 -14.35 -20.88
CA GLU A 150 -11.78 -15.57 -21.69
C GLU A 150 -13.22 -16.09 -21.74
N LYS A 151 -13.91 -16.18 -20.60
CA LYS A 151 -15.32 -16.61 -20.56
C LYS A 151 -16.26 -15.64 -21.29
N HIS A 152 -16.01 -14.33 -21.23
CA HIS A 152 -16.79 -13.36 -22.01
C HIS A 152 -16.59 -13.52 -23.52
N ILE A 153 -15.35 -13.79 -23.96
CA ILE A 153 -15.04 -14.04 -25.37
C ILE A 153 -15.74 -15.32 -25.84
N ASP A 154 -15.72 -16.39 -25.04
CA ASP A 154 -16.41 -17.64 -25.36
C ASP A 154 -17.92 -17.41 -25.54
N VAL A 155 -18.55 -16.67 -24.61
CA VAL A 155 -19.98 -16.34 -24.70
C VAL A 155 -20.30 -15.50 -25.95
N GLU A 156 -19.45 -14.53 -26.32
CA GLU A 156 -19.60 -13.77 -27.56
C GLU A 156 -19.49 -14.65 -28.80
N GLN A 157 -18.57 -15.61 -28.81
CA GLN A 157 -18.40 -16.53 -29.94
C GLN A 157 -19.63 -17.44 -30.11
N TYR A 158 -20.15 -18.00 -29.01
CA TYR A 158 -21.38 -18.79 -29.05
C TYR A 158 -22.58 -17.98 -29.59
N LEU A 159 -22.72 -16.73 -29.16
CA LEU A 159 -23.78 -15.84 -29.66
C LEU A 159 -23.64 -15.55 -31.16
N LYS A 160 -22.43 -15.24 -31.64
CA LYS A 160 -22.17 -15.01 -33.08
C LYS A 160 -22.47 -16.25 -33.91
N GLN A 161 -22.08 -17.43 -33.43
CA GLN A 161 -22.30 -18.69 -34.13
C GLN A 161 -23.80 -19.03 -34.21
N PHE A 162 -24.55 -18.81 -33.12
CA PHE A 162 -26.00 -18.99 -33.10
C PHE A 162 -26.71 -18.04 -34.08
N PHE A 163 -26.32 -16.76 -34.10
CA PHE A 163 -26.86 -15.77 -35.04
C PHE A 163 -26.56 -16.11 -36.51
N PHE A 164 -25.37 -16.64 -36.80
CA PHE A 164 -25.00 -17.06 -38.15
C PHE A 164 -25.87 -18.23 -38.64
N ILE A 165 -26.12 -19.22 -37.77
CA ILE A 165 -26.99 -20.37 -38.08
C ILE A 165 -28.42 -19.91 -38.39
N LEU A 166 -28.98 -18.99 -37.61
CA LEU A 166 -30.33 -18.44 -37.82
C LEU A 166 -30.49 -17.62 -39.10
N ASN A 167 -29.41 -17.07 -39.66
CA ASN A 167 -29.45 -16.26 -40.89
C ASN A 167 -29.26 -17.12 -42.17
N LEU A 168 -29.03 -18.43 -42.01
CA LEU A 168 -28.87 -19.43 -43.07
C LEU A 168 -30.09 -20.36 -43.23
N SER A 169 -31.10 -20.20 -42.36
CA SER A 169 -32.40 -20.89 -42.38
C SER A 169 -33.51 -19.96 -42.85
#